data_AF-A0A2V8P8I3-F1
#
_entry.id   AF-A0A2V8P8I3-F1
#
_cell.length_a   1.000
_cell.length_b   1.000
_cell.length_c   1.000
_cell.angle_alpha   90.00
_cell.angle_beta   90.00
_cell.angle_gamma   90.00
#
_symmetry.space_group_name_H-M   'P 1'
#
loop_
_entity.id
_entity.type
_entity.pdbx_description
1 polymer ?
#
loop_
_entity_poly.entity_id
_entity_poly.type
_entity_poly.pdbx_seq_one_letter_code
_entity_poly.pdbx_strand_id
1 'polypeptide(L)'
;MENNKQAVASEFVQRSRFTAALPTTLTPQQFVNQLFANAGVTPSATELAAAIGEFGSATNTTDTAARARALRRVAENSTLNTQEFNRAFVLMQYFGYLRRNPNTTPDSDYTGYDFWLTKLNQFNGNFV
;
A
#
# COMPACT_ATOMS: atom_id res chain seq x y z
N MET A 1 7.05 -11.92 16.40
CA MET A 1 6.18 -11.52 15.26
C MET A 1 6.98 -11.01 14.07
N GLU A 2 8.07 -10.26 14.24
CA GLU A 2 8.91 -9.73 13.16
C GLU A 2 9.44 -10.80 12.17
N ASN A 3 9.91 -11.95 12.67
CA ASN A 3 10.38 -13.05 11.81
C ASN A 3 9.30 -13.55 10.84
N ASN A 4 8.03 -13.56 11.26
CA ASN A 4 6.93 -13.99 10.39
C ASN A 4 6.68 -12.95 9.29
N LYS A 5 6.81 -11.65 9.59
CA LYS A 5 6.70 -10.58 8.58
C LYS A 5 7.80 -10.70 7.53
N GLN A 6 9.03 -10.97 7.96
CA GLN A 6 10.17 -11.20 7.07
C GLN A 6 9.96 -12.41 6.16
N ALA A 7 9.47 -13.52 6.72
CA ALA A 7 9.18 -14.74 5.97
C ALA A 7 8.11 -14.50 4.89
N VAL A 8 6.99 -13.87 5.27
CA VAL A 8 5.90 -13.56 4.32
C VAL A 8 6.38 -12.62 3.21
N ALA A 9 7.13 -11.57 3.55
CA ALA A 9 7.66 -10.64 2.53
C ALA A 9 8.62 -11.34 1.56
N SER A 10 9.52 -12.17 2.09
CA SER A 10 10.49 -12.94 1.29
C SER A 10 9.81 -13.94 0.36
N GLU A 11 8.77 -14.62 0.82
CA GLU A 11 7.98 -15.53 0.00
C GLU A 11 7.17 -14.77 -1.05
N PHE A 12 6.56 -13.65 -0.67
CA PHE A 12 5.70 -12.87 -1.55
C PHE A 12 6.43 -12.34 -2.78
N VAL A 13 7.65 -11.81 -2.60
CA VAL A 13 8.45 -11.26 -3.71
C VAL A 13 8.93 -12.32 -4.72
N GLN A 14 8.82 -13.60 -4.37
CA GLN A 14 9.18 -14.74 -5.24
C GLN A 14 7.97 -15.32 -6.00
N ARG A 15 6.74 -14.92 -5.67
CA ARG A 15 5.54 -15.43 -6.34
C ARG A 15 5.57 -15.09 -7.82
N SER A 16 5.15 -16.02 -8.66
CA SER A 16 5.11 -15.86 -10.13
C SER A 16 4.41 -14.58 -10.56
N ARG A 17 3.26 -14.26 -9.96
CA ARG A 17 2.54 -13.01 -10.22
C ARG A 17 3.36 -11.76 -9.89
N PHE A 18 4.17 -11.80 -8.83
CA PHE A 18 4.99 -10.68 -8.40
C PHE A 18 6.18 -10.51 -9.33
N THR A 19 6.87 -11.59 -9.67
CA THR A 19 8.04 -11.55 -10.56
C THR A 19 7.66 -11.25 -12.02
N ALA A 20 6.45 -11.63 -12.45
CA ALA A 20 5.91 -11.25 -13.76
C ALA A 20 5.56 -9.76 -13.82
N ALA A 21 4.92 -9.21 -12.78
CA ALA A 21 4.57 -7.78 -12.73
C ALA A 21 5.77 -6.86 -12.46
N LEU A 22 6.77 -7.36 -11.74
CA LEU A 22 7.98 -6.64 -11.36
C LEU A 22 9.22 -7.47 -11.73
N PRO A 23 9.62 -7.51 -13.01
CA PRO A 23 10.77 -8.31 -13.44
C PRO A 23 12.07 -7.90 -12.73
N THR A 24 13.00 -8.84 -12.58
CA THR A 24 14.32 -8.57 -11.97
C THR A 24 15.22 -7.69 -12.84
N THR A 25 14.86 -7.49 -14.11
CA THR A 25 15.54 -6.60 -15.07
C THR A 25 15.28 -5.12 -14.81
N LEU A 26 14.29 -4.79 -13.95
CA LEU A 26 14.03 -3.42 -13.54
C LEU A 26 15.21 -2.85 -12.74
N THR A 27 15.47 -1.55 -12.92
CA THR A 27 16.36 -0.82 -12.01
C THR A 27 15.70 -0.66 -10.64
N PRO A 28 16.48 -0.48 -9.56
CA PRO A 28 15.92 -0.22 -8.23
C PRO A 28 14.90 0.93 -8.20
N GLN A 29 15.18 2.02 -8.92
CA GLN A 29 14.27 3.16 -9.03
C GLN A 29 12.95 2.78 -9.70
N GLN A 30 12.99 2.06 -10.83
CA GLN A 30 11.78 1.63 -11.53
C GLN A 30 10.94 0.69 -10.66
N PHE A 31 11.59 -0.28 -10.01
CA PHE A 31 10.94 -1.22 -9.11
C PHE A 31 10.23 -0.52 -7.95
N VAL A 32 10.93 0.38 -7.25
CA VAL A 32 10.37 1.11 -6.09
C VAL A 32 9.25 2.05 -6.52
N ASN A 33 9.40 2.78 -7.64
CA ASN A 33 8.33 3.63 -8.17
C ASN A 33 7.07 2.81 -8.46
N GLN A 34 7.22 1.62 -9.03
CA GLN A 34 6.08 0.77 -9.36
C GLN A 34 5.43 0.16 -8.10
N LEU A 35 6.19 -0.11 -7.04
CA LEU A 35 5.63 -0.49 -5.74
C LEU A 35 4.76 0.63 -5.16
N PHE A 36 5.24 1.87 -5.16
CA PHE A 36 4.46 3.02 -4.68
C PHE A 36 3.23 3.30 -5.55
N ALA A 37 3.36 3.17 -6.87
CA ALA A 37 2.22 3.29 -7.80
C ALA A 37 1.16 2.22 -7.52
N ASN A 38 1.57 0.96 -7.32
CA ASN A 38 0.65 -0.13 -6.97
C ASN A 38 -0.01 0.08 -5.59
N ALA A 39 0.69 0.74 -4.66
CA ALA A 39 0.17 1.11 -3.35
C ALA A 39 -0.73 2.35 -3.39
N GLY A 40 -0.81 3.08 -4.51
CA GLY A 40 -1.58 4.33 -4.60
C GLY A 40 -1.03 5.47 -3.74
N VAL A 41 0.23 5.39 -3.34
CA VAL A 41 0.88 6.36 -2.45
C VAL A 41 1.93 7.15 -3.21
N THR A 42 1.87 8.47 -3.12
CA THR A 42 2.95 9.36 -3.56
C THR A 42 3.98 9.48 -2.44
N PRO A 43 5.19 8.91 -2.57
CA PRO A 43 6.21 9.01 -1.53
C PRO A 43 6.83 10.41 -1.48
N SER A 44 7.28 10.82 -0.30
CA SER A 44 8.25 11.90 -0.16
C SER A 44 9.60 11.49 -0.76
N ALA A 45 10.45 12.49 -1.05
CA ALA A 45 11.81 12.24 -1.54
C ALA A 45 12.63 11.34 -0.61
N THR A 46 12.47 11.49 0.71
CA THR A 46 13.16 10.68 1.71
C THR A 46 12.69 9.23 1.72
N GLU A 47 11.38 8.99 1.62
CA GLU A 47 10.82 7.62 1.58
C GLU A 47 11.24 6.89 0.31
N LEU A 48 11.20 7.60 -0.82
CA LEU A 48 11.64 7.06 -2.10
C LEU A 48 13.13 6.71 -2.07
N ALA A 49 13.99 7.64 -1.62
CA ALA A 49 15.42 7.43 -1.51
C ALA A 49 15.77 6.26 -0.59
N ALA A 50 15.08 6.13 0.55
CA ALA A 50 15.34 5.06 1.49
C ALA A 50 14.90 3.68 0.96
N ALA A 51 13.81 3.60 0.18
CA ALA A 51 13.39 2.35 -0.46
C ALA A 51 14.31 1.94 -1.62
N ILE A 52 14.82 2.91 -2.38
CA ILE A 52 15.85 2.66 -3.40
C ILE A 52 17.16 2.21 -2.74
N GLY A 53 17.52 2.82 -1.60
CA GLY A 53 18.72 2.53 -0.84
C GLY A 53 18.84 1.07 -0.37
N GLU A 54 17.73 0.33 -0.28
CA GLU A 54 17.73 -1.10 0.06
C GLU A 54 18.54 -1.98 -0.92
N PHE A 55 18.75 -1.46 -2.14
CA PHE A 55 19.51 -2.11 -3.21
C PHE A 55 20.98 -1.64 -3.30
N GLY A 56 21.40 -0.65 -2.51
CA GLY A 56 22.76 -0.10 -2.54
C GLY A 56 23.17 0.36 -3.94
N SER A 57 24.30 -0.14 -4.44
CA SER A 57 24.82 0.16 -5.78
C SER A 57 24.36 -0.81 -6.87
N ALA A 58 23.38 -1.68 -6.59
CA ALA A 58 22.87 -2.62 -7.58
C ALA A 58 22.21 -1.88 -8.76
N THR A 59 22.39 -2.40 -9.96
CA THR A 59 21.81 -1.83 -11.20
C THR A 59 20.50 -2.50 -11.60
N ASN A 60 20.15 -3.60 -10.94
CA ASN A 60 18.94 -4.38 -11.18
C ASN A 60 18.32 -4.85 -9.85
N THR A 61 17.23 -5.61 -9.92
CA THR A 61 16.50 -6.08 -8.74
C THR A 61 16.53 -7.60 -8.61
N THR A 62 17.66 -8.23 -8.89
CA THR A 62 17.85 -9.69 -8.71
C THR A 62 17.98 -10.10 -7.25
N ASP A 63 18.46 -9.22 -6.37
CA ASP A 63 18.55 -9.48 -4.93
C ASP A 63 17.15 -9.57 -4.31
N THR A 64 16.75 -10.79 -3.96
CA THR A 64 15.44 -11.09 -3.38
C THR A 64 15.27 -10.49 -1.97
N ALA A 65 16.35 -10.41 -1.18
CA ALA A 65 16.29 -9.82 0.15
C ALA A 65 16.09 -8.31 0.06
N ALA A 66 16.78 -7.63 -0.88
CA ALA A 66 16.56 -6.21 -1.15
C ALA A 66 15.13 -5.92 -1.61
N ARG A 67 14.57 -6.75 -2.50
CA ARG A 67 13.15 -6.64 -2.91
C ARG A 67 12.20 -6.77 -1.72
N ALA A 68 12.44 -7.73 -0.83
CA ALA A 68 11.60 -7.94 0.35
C ALA A 68 11.66 -6.75 1.31
N ARG A 69 12.86 -6.20 1.57
CA ARG A 69 13.01 -5.00 2.41
C ARG A 69 12.34 -3.77 1.79
N ALA A 70 12.55 -3.53 0.48
CA ALA A 70 11.91 -2.45 -0.24
C ALA A 70 10.37 -2.57 -0.23
N LEU A 71 9.82 -3.76 -0.50
CA LEU A 71 8.38 -4.03 -0.40
C LEU A 71 7.85 -3.72 1.00
N ARG A 72 8.55 -4.15 2.04
CA ARG A 72 8.15 -3.87 3.43
C ARG A 72 8.18 -2.39 3.76
N ARG A 73 9.21 -1.67 3.33
CA ARG A 73 9.29 -0.22 3.52
C ARG A 73 8.12 0.53 2.87
N VAL A 74 7.66 0.08 1.70
CA VAL A 74 6.45 0.62 1.05
C VAL A 74 5.18 0.19 1.81
N ALA A 75 5.07 -1.08 2.21
CA ALA A 75 3.90 -1.61 2.91
C ALA A 75 3.71 -1.06 4.33
N GLU A 76 4.81 -0.73 5.01
CA GLU A 76 4.85 -0.14 6.35
C GLU A 76 4.87 1.40 6.30
N ASN A 77 4.70 1.99 5.12
CA ASN A 77 4.65 3.44 4.96
C ASN A 77 3.45 4.03 5.73
N SER A 78 3.69 5.05 6.55
CA SER A 78 2.67 5.67 7.41
C SER A 78 1.52 6.30 6.62
N THR A 79 1.78 6.77 5.40
CA THR A 79 0.75 7.31 4.50
C THR A 79 -0.17 6.19 4.02
N LEU A 80 0.39 5.03 3.64
CA LEU A 80 -0.40 3.85 3.28
C LEU A 80 -1.23 3.36 4.47
N ASN A 81 -0.62 3.29 5.65
CA ASN A 81 -1.30 2.86 6.87
C ASN A 81 -2.50 3.76 7.22
N THR A 82 -2.32 5.08 7.11
CA THR A 82 -3.37 6.07 7.37
C THR A 82 -4.50 5.96 6.34
N GLN A 83 -4.18 5.82 5.04
CA GLN A 83 -5.20 5.68 4.00
C GLN A 83 -6.03 4.40 4.18
N GLU A 84 -5.38 3.25 4.41
CA GLU A 84 -6.09 1.98 4.60
C GLU A 84 -6.88 1.93 5.91
N PHE A 85 -6.35 2.52 6.99
CA PHE A 85 -7.10 2.66 8.26
C PHE A 85 -8.34 3.53 8.06
N ASN A 86 -8.23 4.67 7.37
CA ASN A 86 -9.35 5.56 7.08
C ASN A 86 -10.43 4.83 6.25
N ARG A 87 -10.04 4.05 5.22
CA ARG A 87 -10.97 3.25 4.43
C ARG A 87 -11.67 2.18 5.28
N ALA A 88 -10.91 1.43 6.07
CA ALA A 88 -11.44 0.38 6.94
C ALA A 88 -12.35 0.95 8.03
N PHE A 89 -12.02 2.13 8.58
CA PHE A 89 -12.84 2.84 9.56
C PHE A 89 -14.18 3.30 8.96
N VAL A 90 -14.16 3.93 7.77
CA VAL A 90 -15.39 4.34 7.07
C VAL A 90 -16.27 3.13 6.73
N LEU A 91 -15.67 2.02 6.31
CA LEU A 91 -16.40 0.78 6.04
C LEU A 91 -17.00 0.16 7.32
N MET A 92 -16.25 0.15 8.42
CA MET A 92 -16.74 -0.31 9.72
C MET A 92 -17.88 0.56 10.25
N GLN A 93 -17.83 1.89 10.05
CA GLN A 93 -18.93 2.80 10.37
C GLN A 93 -20.18 2.53 9.52
N TYR A 94 -20.00 2.19 8.24
CA TYR A 94 -21.10 1.76 7.36
C TYR A 94 -21.76 0.47 7.86
N PHE A 95 -20.97 -0.54 8.24
CA PHE A 95 -21.51 -1.79 8.79
C PHE A 95 -22.12 -1.62 10.18
N GLY A 96 -21.47 -0.85 11.06
CA GLY A 96 -21.87 -0.68 12.46
C GLY A 96 -23.07 0.23 12.65
N TYR A 97 -23.14 1.34 11.91
CA TYR A 97 -24.16 2.37 12.12
C TYR A 97 -25.34 2.22 11.16
N LEU A 98 -25.10 1.86 9.90
CA LEU A 98 -26.15 1.76 8.88
C LEU A 98 -26.69 0.32 8.71
N ARG A 99 -25.99 -0.71 9.24
CA ARG A 99 -26.32 -2.14 9.08
C ARG A 99 -26.64 -2.53 7.63
N ARG A 100 -25.96 -1.89 6.67
CA ARG A 100 -26.19 -2.02 5.22
C ARG A 100 -24.86 -2.11 4.48
N ASN A 101 -24.85 -2.81 3.34
CA ASN A 101 -23.74 -2.75 2.39
C ASN A 101 -23.76 -1.39 1.68
N PRO A 102 -22.60 -0.80 1.34
CA PRO A 102 -22.53 0.49 0.65
C PRO A 102 -23.15 0.53 -0.76
N ASN A 103 -23.64 -0.60 -1.27
CA ASN A 103 -24.34 -0.75 -2.54
C ASN A 103 -25.74 -1.38 -2.40
N THR A 104 -26.32 -1.39 -1.19
CA THR A 104 -27.69 -1.88 -1.01
C THR A 104 -28.71 -0.77 -1.22
N THR A 105 -29.70 -1.04 -2.07
CA THR A 105 -30.80 -0.14 -2.46
C THR A 105 -31.38 0.61 -1.25
N PRO A 106 -31.67 1.92 -1.38
CA PRO A 106 -31.93 2.66 -2.62
C PRO A 106 -30.68 3.23 -3.33
N ASP A 107 -29.51 3.16 -2.72
CA ASP A 107 -28.27 3.66 -3.34
C ASP A 107 -27.72 2.61 -4.32
N SER A 108 -27.67 2.97 -5.60
CA SER A 108 -27.21 2.10 -6.69
C SER A 108 -25.71 2.23 -6.99
N ASP A 109 -24.98 3.01 -6.21
CA ASP A 109 -23.56 3.30 -6.42
C ASP A 109 -22.79 3.56 -5.11
N TYR A 110 -21.49 3.81 -5.22
CA TYR A 110 -20.59 4.05 -4.08
C TYR A 110 -20.45 5.54 -3.71
N THR A 111 -21.29 6.45 -4.23
CA THR A 111 -21.12 7.90 -4.04
C THR A 111 -21.14 8.31 -2.56
N GLY A 112 -21.96 7.66 -1.72
CA GLY A 112 -21.98 7.89 -0.29
C GLY A 112 -20.68 7.47 0.41
N TYR A 113 -20.11 6.34 0.01
CA TYR A 113 -18.81 5.88 0.53
C TYR A 113 -17.68 6.82 0.11
N ASP A 114 -17.63 7.23 -1.16
CA ASP A 114 -16.62 8.15 -1.68
C ASP A 114 -16.73 9.56 -1.06
N PHE A 115 -17.95 10.03 -0.77
CA PHE A 115 -18.18 11.30 -0.08
C PHE A 115 -17.58 11.30 1.34
N TRP A 116 -17.86 10.27 2.15
CA TRP A 116 -17.33 10.17 3.52
C TRP A 116 -15.83 9.89 3.55
N LEU A 117 -15.30 9.10 2.62
CA LEU A 117 -13.87 8.90 2.46
C LEU A 117 -13.15 10.20 2.09
N THR A 118 -13.72 10.99 1.19
CA THR A 118 -13.18 12.31 0.81
C THR A 118 -13.21 13.28 1.99
N LYS A 119 -14.29 13.30 2.78
CA LYS A 119 -14.38 14.12 4.00
C LYS A 119 -13.33 13.73 5.04
N LEU A 120 -13.17 12.44 5.34
CA LEU A 120 -12.19 11.97 6.32
C LEU A 120 -10.75 12.29 5.88
N ASN A 121 -10.45 12.16 4.58
CA ASN A 121 -9.16 12.54 4.01
C ASN A 121 -8.94 14.08 4.07
N GLN A 122 -9.99 14.90 3.96
CA GLN A 122 -9.89 16.37 4.13
C GLN A 122 -9.58 16.80 5.58
N PHE A 123 -9.89 15.97 6.57
CA PHE A 123 -9.62 16.24 7.99
C PHE A 123 -8.44 15.44 8.55
N ASN A 124 -7.54 14.93 7.70
CA ASN A 124 -6.39 14.11 8.10
C ASN A 124 -6.75 12.89 8.98
N GLY A 125 -7.94 12.30 8.80
CA GLY A 125 -8.38 11.15 9.62
C GLY A 125 -8.94 11.51 11.00
N ASN A 126 -9.19 12.79 11.30
CA ASN A 126 -9.79 13.19 12.58
C ASN A 126 -11.31 12.99 12.57
N PHE A 127 -11.86 12.36 13.62
CA PHE A 127 -13.28 11.99 13.77
C PHE A 127 -13.93 12.53 15.06
N VAL A 128 -13.36 13.61 15.63
CA VAL A 128 -13.91 14.33 16.81
C VAL A 128 -14.78 15.50 16.37
#